data_AF-A0A7R9C3L3-F1
#
_entry.id   AF-A0A7R9C3L3-F1
#
_cell.length_a   1.000
_cell.length_b   1.000
_cell.length_c   1.000
_cell.angle_alpha   90.00
_cell.angle_beta   90.00
_cell.angle_gamma   90.00
#
_symmetry.space_group_name_H-M   'P 1'
#
loop_
_entity.id
_entity.type
_entity.pdbx_description
1 polymer ?
#
loop_
_entity_poly.entity_id
_entity_poly.type
_entity_poly.pdbx_seq_one_letter_code
_entity_poly.pdbx_strand_id
1 'polypeptide(L)'
;MAAVGEHVPNSTCGIPREDSWVMLRDPVNSDMPWPGFLLGQTPASIWYWCSDQMMVQRALAAESLSHAQGGTLFAGFAKILPVFLMVLPGMISRVLYTDLVACSTKETCMAACGSEVSCTNMAYPKLVLD
;
A
#
# COMPACT_ATOMS: atom_id res chain seq x y z
N MET A 1 3.27 -35.91 -6.41
CA MET A 1 3.05 -35.88 -7.87
C MET A 1 1.67 -35.30 -8.12
N ALA A 2 1.65 -34.13 -8.74
CA ALA A 2 0.55 -33.49 -9.47
C ALA A 2 -0.89 -33.88 -9.09
N ALA A 3 -1.51 -33.03 -8.27
CA ALA A 3 -2.86 -32.56 -8.57
C ALA A 3 -2.80 -31.03 -8.49
N VAL A 4 -2.33 -30.42 -9.60
CA VAL A 4 -2.65 -29.04 -9.94
C VAL A 4 -4.16 -29.02 -10.09
N GLY A 5 -4.86 -28.78 -8.98
CA GLY A 5 -6.30 -28.66 -8.94
C GLY A 5 -6.68 -27.42 -9.70
N GLU A 6 -7.27 -27.65 -10.89
CA GLU A 6 -8.07 -26.72 -11.67
C GLU A 6 -7.63 -25.25 -11.62
N HIS A 7 -7.00 -24.80 -12.71
CA HIS A 7 -7.12 -23.41 -13.13
C HIS A 7 -8.61 -23.08 -13.27
N VAL A 8 -9.23 -22.58 -12.20
CA VAL A 8 -10.42 -21.75 -12.32
C VAL A 8 -9.94 -20.51 -13.06
N PRO A 9 -10.36 -20.26 -14.32
CA PRO A 9 -9.97 -19.06 -15.03
C PRO A 9 -10.71 -17.90 -14.36
N ASN A 10 -10.18 -17.42 -13.24
CA ASN A 10 -10.81 -16.36 -12.49
C ASN A 10 -10.37 -15.03 -13.08
N SER A 11 -10.87 -14.74 -14.28
CA SER A 11 -10.77 -13.45 -14.96
C SER A 11 -11.39 -12.29 -14.16
N THR A 12 -11.88 -12.53 -12.92
CA THR A 12 -12.33 -11.49 -11.99
C THR A 12 -11.30 -11.13 -10.92
N CYS A 13 -10.22 -11.90 -10.76
CA CYS A 13 -9.15 -11.63 -9.81
C CYS A 13 -8.26 -10.49 -10.32
N GLY A 14 -8.72 -9.24 -10.18
CA GLY A 14 -8.05 -8.06 -10.72
C GLY A 14 -9.00 -6.98 -11.23
N ILE A 15 -10.30 -7.28 -11.35
CA ILE A 15 -11.30 -6.26 -11.67
C ILE A 15 -11.47 -5.39 -10.42
N PRO A 16 -11.26 -4.07 -10.52
CA PRO A 16 -11.50 -3.16 -9.41
C PRO A 16 -12.99 -3.20 -9.03
N ARG A 17 -13.28 -3.07 -7.75
CA ARG A 17 -14.67 -2.98 -7.27
C ARG A 17 -15.41 -1.81 -7.92
N GLU A 18 -16.73 -1.90 -8.00
CA GLU A 18 -17.57 -0.85 -8.58
C GLU A 18 -17.43 0.49 -7.82
N ASP A 19 -17.13 0.45 -6.52
CA ASP A 19 -16.89 1.62 -5.67
C ASP A 19 -15.44 2.12 -5.68
N SER A 20 -14.57 1.59 -6.55
CA SER A 20 -13.14 1.91 -6.59
C SER A 20 -12.82 3.39 -6.85
N TRP A 21 -13.72 4.11 -7.52
CA TRP A 21 -13.58 5.55 -7.78
C TRP A 21 -14.09 6.44 -6.65
N VAL A 22 -14.70 5.84 -5.61
CA VAL A 22 -15.18 6.56 -4.45
C VAL A 22 -14.04 6.68 -3.44
N MET A 23 -13.45 7.89 -3.36
CA MET A 23 -12.33 8.17 -2.47
C MET A 23 -12.69 7.99 -0.98
N LEU A 24 -13.86 8.48 -0.57
CA LEU A 24 -14.40 8.30 0.78
C LEU A 24 -15.55 7.29 0.72
N ARG A 25 -15.24 6.03 1.02
CA ARG A 25 -16.20 4.91 0.93
C ARG A 25 -17.25 4.96 2.04
N ASP A 26 -18.30 4.15 1.87
CA ASP A 26 -19.43 4.06 2.81
C ASP A 26 -18.97 3.92 4.28
N PRO A 27 -19.57 4.67 5.23
CA PRO A 27 -19.13 4.68 6.62
C PRO A 27 -19.40 3.38 7.39
N VAL A 28 -20.26 2.48 6.92
CA VAL A 28 -20.72 1.31 7.69
C VAL A 28 -20.49 0.00 6.94
N ASN A 29 -20.74 -0.03 5.63
CA ASN A 29 -20.75 -1.26 4.83
C ASN A 29 -19.45 -1.47 4.02
N SER A 30 -18.48 -0.57 4.13
CA SER A 30 -17.18 -0.67 3.46
C SER A 30 -16.15 -1.36 4.36
N ASP A 31 -15.27 -2.17 3.76
CA ASP A 31 -14.09 -2.72 4.44
C ASP A 31 -13.12 -1.62 4.92
N MET A 32 -13.19 -0.44 4.29
CA MET A 32 -12.43 0.74 4.66
C MET A 32 -13.39 1.93 4.78
N PRO A 33 -14.07 2.07 5.93
CA PRO A 33 -15.05 3.13 6.12
C PRO A 33 -14.34 4.48 6.27
N TRP A 34 -14.86 5.52 5.61
CA TRP A 34 -14.23 6.84 5.62
C TRP A 34 -13.97 7.43 7.02
N PRO A 35 -14.83 7.25 8.04
CA PRO A 35 -14.56 7.81 9.37
C PRO A 35 -13.34 7.12 10.01
N GLY A 36 -13.24 5.80 9.87
CA GLY A 36 -12.09 5.04 10.37
C GLY A 36 -10.80 5.45 9.67
N PHE A 37 -10.85 5.68 8.36
CA PHE A 37 -9.71 6.19 7.61
C PHE A 37 -9.28 7.59 8.09
N LEU A 38 -10.18 8.57 8.15
CA LEU A 38 -9.81 9.94 8.53
C LEU A 38 -9.39 10.04 10.00
N LEU A 39 -10.12 9.41 10.91
CA LEU A 39 -9.84 9.46 12.35
C LEU A 39 -8.64 8.58 12.75
N GLY A 40 -8.31 7.57 11.95
CA GLY A 40 -7.09 6.77 12.15
C GLY A 40 -5.87 7.44 11.53
N GLN A 41 -5.93 7.71 10.22
CA GLN A 41 -4.78 8.16 9.44
C GLN A 41 -4.34 9.59 9.78
N THR A 42 -5.29 10.50 10.05
CA THR A 42 -4.95 11.92 10.29
C THR A 42 -4.17 12.10 11.60
N PRO A 43 -4.62 11.58 12.76
CA PRO A 43 -3.85 11.70 14.00
C PRO A 43 -2.53 10.92 13.93
N ALA A 44 -2.50 9.74 13.32
CA ALA A 44 -1.28 8.97 13.13
C ALA A 44 -0.23 9.74 12.30
N SER A 45 -0.68 10.45 11.26
CA SER A 45 0.21 11.28 10.43
C SER A 45 0.74 12.47 11.22
N ILE A 46 -0.11 13.17 11.98
CA ILE A 46 0.32 14.28 12.84
C ILE A 46 1.35 13.79 13.87
N TRP A 47 1.09 12.67 14.52
CA TRP A 47 2.02 12.09 15.49
C TRP A 47 3.38 11.76 14.83
N TYR A 48 3.38 11.08 13.68
CA TYR A 48 4.61 10.70 12.99
C TYR A 48 5.45 11.91 12.54
N TRP A 49 4.82 12.98 12.02
CA TRP A 49 5.58 14.13 11.50
C TRP A 49 5.90 15.20 12.56
N CYS A 50 5.07 15.33 13.58
CA CYS A 50 5.17 16.42 14.56
C CYS A 50 5.62 15.96 15.95
N SER A 51 5.53 14.67 16.28
CA SER A 51 5.83 14.14 17.62
C SER A 51 6.89 13.04 17.61
N ASP A 52 7.20 12.44 16.46
CA ASP A 52 8.32 11.51 16.34
C ASP A 52 9.64 12.28 16.55
N GLN A 53 10.40 11.82 17.54
CA GLN A 53 11.65 12.44 17.96
C GLN A 53 12.65 12.58 16.81
N MET A 54 12.75 11.58 15.93
CA MET A 54 13.70 11.61 14.82
C MET A 54 13.33 12.67 13.78
N MET A 55 12.04 12.96 13.61
CA MET A 55 11.57 14.00 12.70
C MET A 55 11.74 15.40 13.30
N VAL A 56 11.35 15.58 14.56
CA VAL A 56 11.50 16.86 15.26
C VAL A 56 12.97 17.27 15.35
N GLN A 57 13.87 16.33 15.65
CA GLN A 57 15.31 16.61 15.71
C GLN A 57 15.89 17.07 14.37
N ARG A 58 15.43 16.53 13.24
CA ARG A 58 15.87 16.99 11.90
C ARG A 58 15.48 18.44 11.65
N ALA A 59 14.31 18.87 12.11
CA ALA A 59 13.87 20.25 11.98
C ALA A 59 14.65 21.20 12.93
N LEU A 60 14.91 20.76 14.17
CA LEU A 60 15.66 21.55 15.15
C LEU A 60 17.17 21.65 14.85
N ALA A 61 17.74 20.66 14.17
CA ALA A 61 19.14 20.66 13.75
C ALA A 61 19.39 21.50 12.48
N ALA A 62 18.35 22.13 11.90
CA ALA A 62 18.51 22.99 10.75
C ALA A 62 19.24 24.29 11.13
N GLU A 63 20.07 24.80 10.22
CA GLU A 63 20.85 26.03 10.44
C GLU A 63 19.97 27.29 10.59
N SER A 64 18.82 27.31 9.91
CA SER A 64 17.87 28.41 9.96
C SER A 64 16.43 27.91 9.80
N LEU A 65 15.48 28.76 10.22
CA LEU A 65 14.05 28.47 10.03
C LEU A 65 13.68 28.30 8.55
N SER A 66 14.31 29.08 7.65
CA SER A 66 14.05 28.97 6.21
C SER A 66 14.56 27.64 5.65
N HIS A 67 15.69 27.10 6.14
CA HIS A 67 16.15 25.76 5.79
C HIS A 67 15.21 24.67 6.31
N ALA A 68 14.71 24.80 7.54
CA ALA A 68 13.73 23.84 8.08
C ALA A 68 12.43 23.82 7.26
N GLN A 69 11.88 24.99 6.92
CA GLN A 69 10.67 25.12 6.10
C GLN A 69 10.89 24.60 4.67
N GLY A 70 11.99 25.00 4.03
CA GLY A 70 12.35 24.54 2.69
C GLY A 70 12.57 23.02 2.64
N GLY A 71 13.25 22.45 3.64
CA GLY A 71 13.43 21.01 3.79
C GLY A 71 12.11 20.27 3.96
N THR A 72 11.18 20.84 4.72
CA THR A 72 9.84 20.28 4.92
C THR A 72 9.01 20.29 3.64
N LEU A 73 9.05 21.40 2.88
CA LEU A 73 8.38 21.52 1.59
C LEU A 73 8.96 20.53 0.56
N PHE A 74 10.28 20.42 0.49
CA PHE A 74 10.96 19.45 -0.37
C PHE A 74 10.60 18.01 0.01
N ALA A 75 10.57 17.69 1.31
CA ALA A 75 10.14 16.38 1.80
C ALA A 75 8.67 16.08 1.50
N GLY A 76 7.80 17.10 1.44
CA GLY A 76 6.42 16.98 0.97
C GLY A 76 6.34 16.66 -0.52
N PHE A 77 7.11 17.35 -1.35
CA PHE A 77 7.20 17.09 -2.79
C PHE A 77 7.75 15.68 -3.09
N ALA A 78 8.81 15.27 -2.38
CA ALA A 78 9.41 13.95 -2.57
C ALA A 78 8.44 12.78 -2.25
N LYS A 79 7.42 12.99 -1.40
CA LYS A 79 6.38 11.98 -1.09
C LYS A 79 5.45 11.66 -2.25
N ILE A 80 5.53 12.37 -3.36
CA ILE A 80 4.82 12.00 -4.59
C ILE A 80 5.49 10.78 -5.24
N LEU A 81 6.81 10.59 -5.06
CA LEU A 81 7.59 9.53 -5.71
C LEU A 81 7.15 8.09 -5.35
N PRO A 82 6.84 7.74 -4.08
CA PRO A 82 6.40 6.40 -3.72
C PRO A 82 5.19 5.88 -4.52
N VAL A 83 4.30 6.77 -4.99
CA VAL A 83 3.18 6.34 -5.84
C VAL A 83 3.71 5.73 -7.14
N PHE A 84 4.70 6.36 -7.76
CA PHE A 84 5.29 5.89 -9.02
C PHE A 84 6.26 4.72 -8.81
N LEU A 85 7.06 4.76 -7.74
CA LEU A 85 8.13 3.80 -7.52
C LEU A 85 7.69 2.52 -6.80
N MET A 86 6.62 2.59 -5.99
CA MET A 86 6.16 1.47 -5.17
C MET A 86 4.74 1.05 -5.52
N VAL A 87 3.78 1.98 -5.58
CA VAL A 87 2.36 1.65 -5.78
C VAL A 87 2.09 1.15 -7.19
N LEU A 88 2.51 1.87 -8.22
CA LEU A 88 2.33 1.45 -9.63
C LEU A 88 2.91 0.06 -9.93
N PRO A 89 4.19 -0.25 -9.64
CA PRO A 89 4.73 -1.58 -9.91
C PRO A 89 4.03 -2.67 -9.09
N GLY A 90 3.63 -2.38 -7.84
CA GLY A 90 2.84 -3.32 -7.04
C GLY A 90 1.49 -3.66 -7.68
N MET A 91 0.79 -2.67 -8.22
CA MET A 91 -0.48 -2.89 -8.94
C MET A 91 -0.28 -3.64 -10.26
N ILE A 92 0.77 -3.33 -11.02
CA ILE A 92 1.13 -4.05 -12.25
C ILE A 92 1.41 -5.53 -11.94
N SER A 93 2.22 -5.82 -10.92
CA SER A 93 2.52 -7.18 -10.51
C SER A 93 1.27 -7.96 -10.11
N ARG A 94 0.28 -7.31 -9.47
CA ARG A 94 -0.97 -7.96 -9.07
C ARG A 94 -1.80 -8.40 -10.27
N VAL A 95 -1.76 -7.65 -11.38
CA VAL A 95 -2.47 -7.98 -12.62
C VAL A 95 -1.72 -9.04 -13.43
N LEU A 96 -0.39 -8.99 -13.45
CA LEU A 96 0.42 -9.94 -14.22
C LEU A 96 0.56 -11.31 -13.56
N TYR A 97 0.61 -11.34 -12.22
CA TYR A 97 0.84 -12.56 -11.43
C TYR A 97 -0.32 -12.85 -10.49
N THR A 98 -1.52 -13.04 -11.05
CA THR A 98 -2.77 -13.25 -10.27
C THR A 98 -2.68 -14.47 -9.35
N ASP A 99 -2.05 -15.54 -9.81
CA ASP A 99 -1.99 -16.83 -9.11
C ASP A 99 -1.10 -16.81 -7.86
N LEU A 100 -0.22 -15.81 -7.75
CA LEU A 100 0.74 -15.67 -6.64
C LEU A 100 0.50 -14.43 -5.80
N VAL A 101 0.21 -13.28 -6.43
CA VAL A 101 0.18 -11.96 -5.77
C VAL A 101 -1.25 -11.50 -5.46
N ALA A 102 -2.23 -11.93 -6.25
CA ALA A 102 -3.62 -11.46 -6.11
C ALA A 102 -4.48 -12.29 -5.15
N CYS A 103 -3.88 -13.19 -4.36
CA CYS A 103 -4.59 -13.96 -3.35
C CYS A 103 -5.37 -13.05 -2.38
N SER A 104 -6.59 -13.44 -2.03
CA SER A 104 -7.51 -12.65 -1.19
C SER A 104 -8.02 -13.41 0.04
N THR A 105 -7.87 -14.73 0.07
CA THR A 105 -8.30 -15.58 1.19
C THR A 105 -7.10 -16.22 1.87
N LYS A 106 -7.23 -16.54 3.16
CA LYS A 106 -6.16 -17.17 3.94
C LYS A 106 -5.69 -18.47 3.29
N GLU A 107 -6.62 -19.30 2.83
CA GLU A 107 -6.32 -20.61 2.23
C GLU A 107 -5.52 -20.45 0.93
N THR A 108 -5.91 -19.49 0.09
CA THR A 108 -5.21 -19.23 -1.19
C THR A 108 -3.84 -18.59 -0.97
N CYS A 109 -3.72 -17.64 -0.04
CA CYS A 109 -2.43 -17.01 0.29
C CYS A 109 -1.45 -17.99 0.97
N MET A 110 -1.94 -18.90 1.81
CA MET A 110 -1.12 -19.95 2.42
C MET A 110 -0.61 -20.95 1.37
N ALA A 111 -1.42 -21.30 0.39
CA ALA A 111 -1.01 -22.18 -0.71
C ALA A 111 -0.01 -21.49 -1.66
N ALA A 112 -0.18 -20.20 -1.94
CA ALA A 112 0.65 -19.45 -2.89
C ALA A 112 2.02 -19.03 -2.33
N CYS A 113 2.06 -18.50 -1.09
CA CYS A 113 3.29 -17.95 -0.51
C CYS A 113 3.51 -18.26 0.98
N GLY A 114 2.66 -19.10 1.60
CA GLY A 114 2.80 -19.47 3.01
C GLY A 114 2.53 -18.32 4.00
N SER A 115 1.79 -17.30 3.58
CA SER A 115 1.40 -16.15 4.42
C SER A 115 -0.11 -16.16 4.67
N GLU A 116 -0.52 -15.90 5.91
CA GLU A 116 -1.95 -15.86 6.27
C GLU A 116 -2.66 -14.58 5.81
N VAL A 117 -1.89 -13.51 5.54
CA VAL A 117 -2.43 -12.16 5.34
C VAL A 117 -2.34 -11.67 3.90
N SER A 118 -1.20 -11.90 3.22
CA SER A 118 -0.96 -11.45 1.84
C SER A 118 0.40 -11.89 1.32
N CYS A 119 0.52 -12.01 -0.01
CA CYS A 119 1.78 -12.22 -0.74
C CYS A 119 2.40 -10.92 -1.31
N THR A 120 1.97 -9.74 -0.85
CA THR A 120 2.41 -8.43 -1.38
C THR A 120 3.94 -8.23 -1.35
N ASN A 121 4.64 -8.83 -0.39
CA ASN A 121 6.11 -8.74 -0.30
C ASN A 121 6.84 -9.36 -1.51
N MET A 122 6.18 -10.25 -2.23
CA MET A 122 6.72 -10.89 -3.44
C MET A 122 6.44 -10.09 -4.71
N ALA A 123 5.53 -9.10 -4.67
CA ALA A 123 5.08 -8.38 -5.85
C ALA A 123 6.23 -7.67 -6.58
N TYR A 124 7.04 -6.91 -5.84
CA TYR A 124 8.15 -6.16 -6.44
C TYR A 124 9.30 -7.07 -6.91
N PRO A 125 9.80 -8.04 -6.12
CA PRO A 125 10.80 -8.99 -6.60
C PRO A 125 10.35 -9.77 -7.84
N LYS A 126 9.08 -10.20 -7.89
CA LYS A 126 8.54 -10.92 -9.04
C LYS A 126 8.50 -10.10 -10.31
N LEU A 127 8.25 -8.80 -10.21
CA LEU A 127 8.25 -7.93 -11.38
C LEU A 127 9.66 -7.64 -11.92
N VAL A 128 10.69 -7.72 -11.07
CA VAL A 128 12.07 -7.36 -11.42
C VAL A 128 12.89 -8.58 -11.87
N LEU A 129 12.63 -9.75 -11.30
CA LEU A 129 13.45 -10.95 -11.47
C LEU A 129 12.92 -11.94 -12.52
N ASP A 130 11.63 -11.89 -12.84
CA ASP A 130 11.01 -12.70 -13.90
C ASP A 130 10.97 -11.88 -15.21
#